data_AF-A0A2G8RFP1-F1
#
_entry.id   AF-A0A2G8RFP1-F1
#
_cell.length_a   1.000
_cell.length_b   1.000
_cell.length_c   1.000
_cell.angle_alpha   90.00
_cell.angle_beta   90.00
_cell.angle_gamma   90.00
#
_symmetry.space_group_name_H-M   'P 1'
#
loop_
_entity.id
_entity.type
_entity.pdbx_description
1 polymer ?
#
loop_
_entity_poly.entity_id
_entity_poly.type
_entity_poly.pdbx_seq_one_letter_code
_entity_poly.pdbx_strand_id
1 'polypeptide(L)' 'MRRAPLTPCAEALAYRIWGYAKPRAWDVSIGDLALALDVDRRRIGIVCARKGWTTRLRASPPTPGAGASFEDLHDLLV' A
#
# COMPACT_ATOMS: atom_id res chain seq x y z
N MET A 1 -13.55 20.72 3.61
CA MET A 1 -13.53 19.87 2.39
C MET A 1 -14.10 18.50 2.72
N ARG A 2 -15.23 18.07 2.13
CA ARG A 2 -15.73 16.70 2.26
C ARG A 2 -14.85 15.76 1.43
N ARG A 3 -14.25 14.73 2.03
CA ARG A 3 -13.56 13.67 1.26
C ARG A 3 -14.61 12.82 0.55
N ALA A 4 -14.44 12.60 -0.75
CA ALA A 4 -15.28 11.67 -1.49
C ALA A 4 -15.19 10.26 -0.88
N PRO A 5 -16.29 9.47 -0.89
CA PRO A 5 -16.28 8.08 -0.45
C PRO A 5 -15.30 7.24 -1.28
N LEU A 6 -14.79 6.17 -0.69
CA LEU A 6 -13.93 5.22 -1.40
C LEU A 6 -14.73 4.47 -2.46
N THR A 7 -14.06 4.11 -3.56
CA THR A 7 -14.67 3.20 -4.53
C THR A 7 -14.70 1.78 -3.94
N PRO A 8 -15.62 0.90 -4.37
CA PRO A 8 -15.71 -0.47 -3.87
C PRO A 8 -14.38 -1.23 -3.92
N CYS A 9 -13.60 -1.07 -5.00
CA CYS A 9 -12.27 -1.69 -5.12
C CYS A 9 -11.27 -1.16 -4.08
N ALA A 10 -11.35 0.13 -3.74
CA ALA A 10 -10.50 0.72 -2.71
C ALA A 10 -10.93 0.30 -1.30
N GLU A 11 -12.22 0.06 -1.08
CA GLU A 11 -12.77 -0.50 0.15
C GLU A 11 -12.31 -1.96 0.35
N ALA A 12 -12.36 -2.77 -0.71
CA ALA A 12 -11.86 -4.15 -0.69
C ALA A 12 -10.35 -4.19 -0.38
N LEU A 13 -9.56 -3.30 -0.99
CA LEU A 13 -8.13 -3.17 -0.67
C LEU A 13 -7.92 -2.74 0.79
N ALA A 14 -8.72 -1.80 1.30
CA ALA A 14 -8.65 -1.40 2.70
C ALA A 14 -8.94 -2.58 3.65
N TYR A 15 -9.90 -3.44 3.31
CA TYR A 15 -10.20 -4.63 4.08
C TYR A 15 -9.04 -5.63 4.08
N ARG A 16 -8.39 -5.86 2.92
CA ARG A 16 -7.20 -6.72 2.81
C ARG A 16 -6.03 -6.19 3.64
N ILE A 17 -5.75 -4.88 3.57
CA ILE A 17 -4.72 -4.21 4.38
C ILE A 17 -5.01 -4.41 5.87
N TRP A 18 -6.26 -4.15 6.29
CA TRP A 18 -6.66 -4.31 7.68
C TRP A 18 -6.51 -5.77 8.17
N GLY A 19 -6.91 -6.75 7.35
CA GLY A 19 -6.79 -8.17 7.67
C GLY A 19 -5.33 -8.61 7.88
N TYR A 20 -4.39 -8.02 7.15
CA TYR A 20 -2.96 -8.30 7.32
C TYR A 20 -2.33 -7.54 8.50
N ALA A 21 -2.64 -6.25 8.63
CA ALA A 21 -2.01 -5.35 9.60
C ALA A 21 -2.55 -5.51 11.03
N LYS A 22 -3.86 -5.72 11.21
CA LYS A 22 -4.49 -5.85 12.54
C LYS A 22 -3.90 -6.98 13.40
N PRO A 23 -3.74 -8.24 12.92
CA PRO A 23 -3.16 -9.30 13.74
C PRO A 23 -1.69 -9.06 14.09
N ARG A 24 -0.99 -8.18 13.36
CA ARG A 24 0.39 -7.76 13.60
C ARG A 24 0.48 -6.48 14.43
N ALA A 25 -0.61 -6.05 15.06
CA ALA A 25 -0.70 -4.80 15.81
C ALA A 25 -0.23 -3.56 15.02
N TRP A 26 -0.40 -3.58 13.69
CA TRP A 26 0.08 -2.54 12.76
C TRP A 26 1.61 -2.38 12.69
N ASP A 27 2.39 -3.32 13.22
CA ASP A 27 3.86 -3.38 13.07
C ASP A 27 4.26 -3.88 11.67
N VAL A 28 3.78 -3.18 10.66
CA VAL A 28 4.05 -3.43 9.24
C VAL A 28 4.26 -2.10 8.53
N SER A 29 5.17 -2.09 7.57
CA SER A 29 5.38 -0.93 6.68
C SER A 29 4.50 -1.01 5.44
N ILE A 30 4.42 0.09 4.68
CA ILE A 30 3.79 0.08 3.35
C ILE A 30 4.50 -0.90 2.40
N GLY A 31 5.82 -1.08 2.55
CA GLY A 31 6.60 -2.05 1.77
C GLY A 31 6.18 -3.49 2.07
N ASP A 32 6.03 -3.83 3.35
CA ASP A 32 5.59 -5.17 3.77
C ASP A 32 4.19 -5.47 3.27
N LEU A 33 3.29 -4.48 3.31
CA LEU A 33 1.94 -4.61 2.78
C LEU A 33 1.94 -4.77 1.26
N ALA A 34 2.81 -4.07 0.55
CA ALA A 34 2.92 -4.20 -0.91
C ALA A 34 3.38 -5.59 -1.32
N LEU A 35 4.38 -6.13 -0.63
CA LEU A 35 4.87 -7.49 -0.84
C LEU A 35 3.83 -8.54 -0.46
N ALA A 36 3.16 -8.38 0.69
CA ALA A 36 2.21 -9.38 1.20
C ALA A 36 0.89 -9.42 0.42
N LEU A 37 0.45 -8.28 -0.13
CA LEU A 37 -0.82 -8.17 -0.83
C LEU A 37 -0.66 -8.21 -2.36
N ASP A 38 0.58 -8.17 -2.86
CA ASP A 38 0.93 -8.01 -4.27
C ASP A 38 0.22 -6.79 -4.88
N VAL A 39 0.38 -5.64 -4.22
CA VAL A 39 -0.24 -4.37 -4.63
C VAL A 39 0.79 -3.27 -4.58
N ASP A 40 0.73 -2.39 -5.57
CA ASP A 40 1.58 -1.20 -5.64
C ASP A 40 1.55 -0.35 -4.35
N ARG A 41 2.74 0.10 -3.92
CA ARG A 41 2.96 0.88 -2.70
C ARG A 41 2.19 2.19 -2.72
N ARG A 42 2.11 2.86 -3.88
CA ARG A 42 1.39 4.15 -4.01
C ARG A 42 -0.11 3.93 -3.81
N ARG A 43 -0.67 2.84 -4.35
CA ARG A 43 -2.08 2.49 -4.17
C ARG A 43 -2.42 2.19 -2.70
N ILE A 44 -1.57 1.44 -2.01
CA ILE A 44 -1.69 1.20 -0.56
C ILE A 44 -1.60 2.52 0.21
N GLY A 45 -0.62 3.37 -0.13
CA GLY A 45 -0.43 4.68 0.48
C GLY A 45 -1.68 5.57 0.39
N ILE A 46 -2.32 5.63 -0.78
CA ILE A 46 -3.57 6.37 -0.99
C ILE A 46 -4.69 5.83 -0.10
N VAL A 47 -4.88 4.51 -0.05
CA VAL A 47 -5.93 3.89 0.79
C VAL A 47 -5.68 4.17 2.26
N CYS A 48 -4.43 4.00 2.73
CA CYS A 48 -4.05 4.29 4.11
C CYS A 48 -4.23 5.77 4.46
N ALA A 49 -3.86 6.71 3.58
CA ALA A 49 -4.06 8.13 3.80
C ALA A 49 -5.55 8.52 3.83
N ARG A 50 -6.37 7.87 2.99
CA ARG A 50 -7.82 8.08 2.95
C ARG A 50 -8.52 7.53 4.19
N LYS A 51 -8.09 6.37 4.70
CA LYS A 51 -8.60 5.74 5.94
C LYS A 51 -7.96 6.30 7.22
N GLY A 52 -6.93 7.14 7.12
CA GLY A 52 -6.24 7.72 8.28
C GLY A 52 -5.34 6.73 9.02
N TRP A 53 -4.77 5.76 8.32
CA TRP A 53 -3.93 4.70 8.88
C TRP A 53 -2.43 4.97 8.73
N THR A 54 -2.03 6.06 8.07
CA THR A 54 -0.63 6.42 7.86
C THR A 54 0.17 6.55 9.16
N THR A 55 -0.45 7.00 10.26
CA THR A 55 0.20 7.10 11.58
C THR A 55 0.27 5.77 12.33
N ARG A 56 -0.47 4.76 11.89
CA ARG A 56 -0.51 3.43 12.52
C ARG A 56 0.57 2.51 11.97
N LEU A 57 0.95 2.70 10.72
CA LEU A 57 1.97 1.90 10.06
C LEU A 57 3.35 2.32 10.53
N ARG A 58 4.26 1.35 10.57
CA ARG A 58 5.67 1.63 10.83
C ARG A 58 6.22 2.51 9.70
N ALA A 59 6.91 3.57 10.08
CA ALA A 59 7.64 4.39 9.12
C ALA A 59 8.70 3.52 8.43
N SER A 60 8.57 3.35 7.12
CA SER A 60 9.68 2.83 6.33
C SER A 60 10.77 3.91 6.29
N PRO A 61 12.06 3.58 6.46
CA PRO A 61 13.09 4.52 6.07
C PRO A 61 12.89 4.89 4.60
N PRO A 62 13.16 6.14 4.19
CA PRO A 62 13.16 6.49 2.77
C PRO A 62 14.19 5.60 2.10
N THR A 63 13.75 4.65 1.28
CA THR A 63 14.65 3.85 0.45
C THR A 63 15.31 4.81 -0.53
N PRO A 64 16.62 5.09 -0.43
CA PRO A 64 17.30 5.86 -1.45
C PRO A 64 17.43 4.95 -2.67
N GLY A 65 16.69 5.24 -3.76
CA GLY A 65 16.90 4.57 -5.05
C GLY A 65 15.81 3.64 -5.57
N ALA A 66 14.57 3.66 -5.06
CA ALA A 66 13.49 2.87 -5.65
C ALA A 66 12.81 3.61 -6.83
N GLY A 67 13.53 3.71 -7.95
CA GLY A 67 13.07 4.19 -9.25
C GLY A 67 13.16 3.11 -10.34
N ALA A 68 12.86 1.86 -10.01
CA ALA A 68 12.75 0.77 -10.98
C ALA A 68 11.33 0.20 -10.88
N SER A 69 10.53 0.50 -11.91
CA SER A 69 9.18 -0.02 -12.06
C SER A 69 9.25 -1.42 -12.67
N PHE A 70 8.35 -2.29 -12.23
CA PHE A 70 8.17 -3.64 -12.77
C PHE A 70 7.77 -3.66 -14.26
N GLU A 71 7.32 -2.53 -14.82
CA GLU A 71 7.02 -2.37 -16.26
C GLU A 71 8.24 -2.56 -17.17
N ASP A 72 9.47 -2.39 -16.68
CA ASP A 72 10.69 -2.59 -17.48
C ASP A 72 10.98 -4.07 -17.82
N LEU A 73 10.28 -5.03 -17.21
CA LEU A 73 10.50 -6.47 -17.45
C LEU A 73 9.57 -7.07 -18.52
N HIS A 74 8.51 -6.36 -18.93
CA HIS A 74 7.58 -6.88 -19.93
C HIS A 74 8.02 -6.60 -21.39
N ASP A 75 9.07 -5.80 -21.58
CA ASP A 75 9.71 -5.51 -22.88
C ASP A 75 10.90 -6.42 -23.21
N LEU A 76 11.28 -7.36 -22.32
CA LEU A 76 12.38 -8.32 -22.54
C LEU A 76 11.92 -9.70 -23.04
N LEU A 77 10.63 -9.85 -23.33
CA LEU A 77 10.03 -11.08 -23.86
C LEU A 77 9.08 -10.82 -25.06
N VAL A 78 9.47 -9.88 -25.93
CA VAL A 78 8.95 -9.78 -27.31
C VAL A 78 10.12 -9.61 -28.27
#